data_AF-A0A7C7I6C4-F1
#
_entry.id   AF-A0A7C7I6C4-F1
#
_cell.length_a   1.000
_cell.length_b   1.000
_cell.length_c   1.000
_cell.angle_alpha   90.00
_cell.angle_beta   90.00
_cell.angle_gamma   90.00
#
_symmetry.space_group_name_H-M   'P 1'
#
loop_
_entity.id
_entity.type
_entity.pdbx_description
1 polymer ?
#
loop_
_entity_poly.entity_id
_entity_poly.type
_entity_poly.pdbx_seq_one_letter_code
_entity_poly.pdbx_strand_id
1 'polypeptide(L)'
;SGIGAVKQSEIGAYDTVGKEYIRKQFPDVWELVSYEGNVTLKDGDPFVHGHVVLSNHDMKTIGGHLFEMTVAAVGEFFLRKFDNDAYREINEDVGLPCICLEHKF
;
A
#
# COMPACT_ATOMS: atom_id res chain seq x y z
N SER A 1 -6.68 7.20 -2.71
CA SER A 1 -5.75 7.34 -3.84
C SER A 1 -4.94 8.62 -3.69
N GLY A 2 -3.86 8.80 -4.44
CA GLY A 2 -3.11 10.06 -4.41
C GLY A 2 -1.89 10.10 -5.31
N ILE A 3 -1.24 11.26 -5.35
CA ILE A 3 -0.02 11.56 -6.11
C ILE A 3 0.93 12.43 -5.27
N GLY A 4 2.17 12.59 -5.70
CA GLY A 4 3.12 13.51 -5.05
C GLY A 4 4.57 13.20 -5.35
N ALA A 5 5.47 13.59 -4.44
CA ALA A 5 6.89 13.23 -4.47
C ALA A 5 7.33 12.69 -3.11
N VAL A 6 7.99 11.54 -3.11
CA VAL A 6 8.32 10.76 -1.91
C VAL A 6 9.79 10.33 -1.91
N LYS A 7 10.32 9.98 -0.74
CA LYS A 7 11.68 9.47 -0.53
C LYS A 7 11.68 8.37 0.52
N GLN A 8 12.81 7.66 0.65
CA GLN A 8 12.98 6.60 1.66
C GLN A 8 11.83 5.58 1.57
N SER A 9 11.50 5.17 0.35
CA SER A 9 10.39 4.27 0.09
C SER A 9 10.83 2.81 0.24
N GLU A 10 10.00 1.99 0.84
CA GLU A 10 10.14 0.54 0.86
C GLU A 10 8.91 -0.11 0.23
N ILE A 11 9.13 -0.83 -0.86
CA ILE A 11 8.08 -1.56 -1.59
C ILE A 11 8.43 -3.04 -1.68
N GLY A 12 7.42 -3.89 -1.84
CA GLY A 12 7.65 -5.32 -2.02
C GLY A 12 6.60 -6.04 -2.84
N ALA A 13 6.94 -7.28 -3.17
CA ALA A 13 6.05 -8.25 -3.78
C ALA A 13 5.96 -9.48 -2.87
N TYR A 14 4.76 -10.03 -2.73
CA TYR A 14 4.54 -11.22 -1.91
C TYR A 14 4.90 -12.47 -2.71
N ASP A 15 5.80 -13.30 -2.18
CA ASP A 15 6.05 -14.65 -2.68
C ASP A 15 4.98 -15.60 -2.14
N THR A 16 4.13 -16.10 -3.02
CA THR A 16 3.04 -17.00 -2.67
C THR A 16 3.50 -18.40 -2.28
N VAL A 17 4.72 -18.80 -2.65
CA VAL A 17 5.31 -20.10 -2.27
C VAL A 17 5.97 -19.98 -0.91
N GLY A 18 6.86 -19.00 -0.74
CA GLY A 18 7.54 -18.73 0.52
C GLY A 18 6.64 -18.12 1.61
N LYS A 19 5.47 -17.61 1.23
CA LYS A 19 4.53 -16.85 2.10
C LYS A 19 5.21 -15.67 2.80
N GLU A 20 6.07 -14.95 2.08
CA GLU A 20 6.81 -13.80 2.60
C GLU A 20 6.91 -12.67 1.59
N TYR A 21 7.16 -11.44 2.06
CA TYR A 21 7.37 -10.31 1.16
C TYR A 21 8.85 -10.16 0.81
N ILE A 22 9.13 -10.10 -0.50
CA ILE A 22 10.42 -9.69 -1.03
C ILE A 22 10.44 -8.16 -1.10
N ARG A 23 11.11 -7.54 -0.11
CA ARG A 23 11.14 -6.08 0.10
C ARG A 23 12.38 -5.44 -0.53
N LYS A 24 12.23 -4.20 -1.01
CA LYS A 24 13.32 -3.40 -1.58
C LYS A 24 13.18 -1.94 -1.14
N GLN A 25 14.31 -1.35 -0.78
CA GLN A 25 14.40 0.06 -0.37
C GLN A 25 14.86 0.95 -1.53
N PHE A 26 14.29 2.15 -1.57
CA PHE A 26 14.55 3.19 -2.56
C PHE A 26 14.74 4.52 -1.81
N PRO A 27 16.01 4.88 -1.47
CA PRO A 27 16.29 6.02 -0.60
C PRO A 27 16.09 7.38 -1.28
N ASP A 28 16.23 7.43 -2.60
CA ASP A 28 16.17 8.67 -3.39
C ASP A 28 14.77 9.27 -3.44
N VAL A 29 14.67 10.49 -3.98
CA VAL A 29 13.39 11.14 -4.27
C VAL A 29 12.80 10.59 -5.57
N TRP A 30 11.55 10.17 -5.53
CA TRP A 30 10.78 9.66 -6.66
C TRP A 30 9.42 10.36 -6.73
N GLU A 31 8.91 10.55 -7.95
CA GLU A 31 7.52 10.95 -8.14
C GLU A 31 6.61 9.77 -7.75
N LEU A 32 5.68 10.00 -6.83
CA LEU A 32 4.55 9.14 -6.55
C LEU A 32 3.51 9.35 -7.65
N VAL A 33 3.63 8.55 -8.71
CA VAL A 33 2.75 8.61 -9.88
C VAL A 33 1.34 8.14 -9.53
N SER A 34 1.24 7.16 -8.64
CA SER A 34 -0.04 6.67 -8.14
C SER A 34 0.15 6.01 -6.78
N TYR A 35 -0.70 6.38 -5.85
CA TYR A 35 -1.02 5.61 -4.65
C TYR A 35 -2.45 5.10 -4.76
N GLU A 36 -2.64 3.79 -4.59
CA GLU A 36 -3.95 3.17 -4.51
C GLU A 36 -4.05 2.29 -3.27
N GLY A 37 -5.13 2.42 -2.52
CA GLY A 37 -5.24 1.72 -1.24
C GLY A 37 -6.57 1.89 -0.54
N ASN A 38 -6.68 1.19 0.57
CA ASN A 38 -7.83 1.23 1.48
C ASN A 38 -7.38 1.33 2.93
N VAL A 39 -8.30 1.77 3.77
CA VAL A 39 -8.15 1.79 5.23
C VAL A 39 -9.26 0.91 5.81
N THR A 40 -8.87 -0.08 6.59
CA THR A 40 -9.77 -1.04 7.27
C THR A 40 -9.35 -1.17 8.73
N LEU A 41 -10.05 -1.97 9.52
CA LEU A 41 -9.57 -2.39 10.83
C LEU A 41 -8.77 -3.69 10.74
N LYS A 42 -7.75 -3.84 11.58
CA LYS A 42 -7.07 -5.11 11.85
C LYS A 42 -6.83 -5.19 13.34
N ASP A 43 -7.35 -6.22 13.99
CA ASP A 43 -7.26 -6.40 15.45
C ASP A 43 -7.80 -5.18 16.25
N GLY A 44 -8.78 -4.46 15.67
CA GLY A 44 -9.38 -3.24 16.26
C GLY A 44 -8.68 -1.93 15.89
N ASP A 45 -7.48 -1.98 15.31
CA ASP A 45 -6.70 -0.79 14.96
C ASP A 45 -6.82 -0.42 13.47
N PRO A 46 -6.71 0.87 13.09
CA PRO A 46 -6.65 1.29 11.70
C PRO A 46 -5.47 0.66 10.96
N PHE A 47 -5.75 0.03 9.84
CA PHE A 47 -4.80 -0.65 8.98
C PHE A 47 -4.89 -0.08 7.56
N VAL A 48 -3.77 0.47 7.09
CA VAL A 48 -3.65 1.01 5.74
C VAL A 48 -3.02 -0.04 4.83
N HIS A 49 -3.68 -0.37 3.73
CA HIS A 49 -3.12 -1.20 2.67
C HIS A 49 -2.98 -0.36 1.41
N GLY A 50 -1.76 0.00 1.07
CA GLY A 50 -1.43 0.78 -0.11
C GLY A 50 -0.54 0.02 -1.09
N HIS A 51 -0.75 0.28 -2.37
CA HIS A 51 0.17 -0.04 -3.46
C HIS A 51 0.57 1.26 -4.14
N VAL A 52 1.78 1.30 -4.68
CA VAL A 52 2.31 2.50 -5.33
C VAL A 52 2.94 2.20 -6.68
N VAL A 53 2.93 3.21 -7.54
CA VAL A 53 3.83 3.34 -8.69
C VAL A 53 4.70 4.57 -8.46
N LEU A 54 6.01 4.38 -8.50
CA LEU A 54 7.01 5.43 -8.35
C LEU A 54 7.76 5.60 -9.67
N SER A 55 8.09 6.83 -10.05
CA SER A 55 8.93 7.14 -11.22
C SER A 55 10.16 7.95 -10.81
N ASN A 56 11.33 7.57 -11.34
CA ASN A 56 12.56 8.34 -11.15
C ASN A 56 12.73 9.42 -12.23
N HIS A 57 13.85 10.14 -12.18
CA HIS A 57 14.19 11.19 -13.16
C HIS A 57 14.39 10.68 -14.60
N ASP A 58 14.65 9.38 -14.79
CA ASP A 58 14.74 8.75 -16.12
C ASP A 58 13.37 8.29 -16.65
N MET A 59 12.27 8.63 -15.97
CA MET A 59 10.91 8.15 -16.25
C MET A 59 10.77 6.61 -16.15
N LYS A 60 11.68 5.94 -15.44
CA LYS A 60 11.57 4.51 -15.15
C LYS A 60 10.68 4.30 -13.95
N THR A 61 9.72 3.40 -14.10
CA THR A 61 8.75 3.10 -13.06
C THR A 61 9.10 1.84 -12.30
N ILE A 62 8.86 1.88 -10.99
CA ILE A 62 8.80 0.71 -10.11
C ILE A 62 7.46 0.73 -9.38
N GLY A 63 7.01 -0.41 -8.89
CA GLY A 63 5.76 -0.48 -8.13
C GLY A 63 5.61 -1.78 -7.35
N GLY A 64 4.66 -1.77 -6.42
CA GLY A 64 4.40 -2.90 -5.54
C GLY A 64 3.57 -2.52 -4.32
N HIS A 65 3.54 -3.44 -3.36
CA HIS A 65 2.97 -3.20 -2.04
C HIS A 65 3.85 -2.18 -1.30
N LEU A 66 3.22 -1.13 -0.75
CA LEU A 66 3.92 -0.10 0.00
C LEU A 66 4.03 -0.51 1.47
N PHE A 67 5.26 -0.54 1.99
CA PHE A 67 5.51 -0.68 3.43
C PHE A 67 5.69 0.67 4.10
N GLU A 68 6.52 1.53 3.49
CA GLU A 68 6.84 2.84 4.04
C GLU A 68 7.26 3.79 2.92
N MET A 69 6.97 5.08 3.09
CA MET A 69 7.54 6.17 2.29
C MET A 69 7.40 7.48 3.07
N THR A 70 8.30 8.43 2.81
CA THR A 70 8.23 9.78 3.39
C THR A 70 7.91 10.79 2.30
N VAL A 71 6.96 11.71 2.53
CA VAL A 71 6.71 12.82 1.59
C VAL A 71 7.96 13.71 1.51
N ALA A 72 8.48 13.89 0.30
CA ALA A 72 9.70 14.66 0.04
C ALA A 72 9.41 16.12 -0.29
N ALA A 73 8.30 16.39 -1.01
CA ALA A 73 7.88 17.75 -1.36
C ALA A 73 6.38 17.96 -1.08
N VAL A 74 5.51 17.26 -1.83
CA VAL A 74 4.05 17.32 -1.67
C VAL A 74 3.47 15.92 -1.76
N GLY A 75 2.36 15.69 -1.06
CA GLY A 75 1.52 14.52 -1.21
C GLY A 75 0.05 14.96 -1.22
N GLU A 76 -0.65 14.66 -2.31
CA GLU A 76 -2.05 15.02 -2.52
C GLU A 76 -2.87 13.74 -2.54
N PHE A 77 -3.67 13.53 -1.49
CA PHE A 77 -4.41 12.28 -1.28
C PHE A 77 -5.91 12.54 -1.17
N PHE A 78 -6.68 11.67 -1.79
CA PHE A 78 -8.11 11.56 -1.58
C PHE A 78 -8.41 10.38 -0.65
N LEU A 79 -9.09 10.68 0.45
CA LEU A 79 -9.64 9.70 1.38
C LEU A 79 -11.16 9.78 1.35
N ARG A 80 -11.82 8.67 1.02
CA ARG A 80 -13.28 8.57 0.97
C ARG A 80 -13.74 7.53 1.97
N LYS A 81 -14.65 7.93 2.87
CA LYS A 81 -15.35 7.02 3.77
C LYS A 81 -16.44 6.27 2.99
N PHE A 82 -16.65 5.00 3.34
CA PHE A 82 -17.79 4.19 2.91
C PHE A 82 -18.62 3.78 4.13
N ASP A 83 -19.90 3.47 3.92
CA ASP A 83 -20.92 3.37 4.98
C ASP A 83 -21.02 2.00 5.67
N ASN A 84 -20.01 1.14 5.51
CA ASN A 84 -19.97 -0.20 6.11
C ASN A 84 -18.66 -0.43 6.86
N ASP A 85 -18.70 -1.34 7.82
CA ASP A 85 -17.49 -1.78 8.51
C ASP A 85 -16.69 -2.75 7.62
N ALA A 86 -15.38 -2.58 7.66
CA ALA A 86 -14.43 -3.44 6.98
C ALA A 86 -13.28 -3.74 7.93
N TYR A 87 -13.00 -5.02 8.12
CA TYR A 87 -11.94 -5.51 8.98
C TYR A 87 -11.06 -6.52 8.23
N ARG A 88 -10.02 -7.03 8.87
CA ARG A 88 -9.11 -8.01 8.28
C ARG A 88 -8.95 -9.22 9.18
N GLU A 89 -9.01 -10.40 8.58
CA GLU A 89 -8.72 -11.69 9.21
C GLU A 89 -7.66 -12.44 8.43
N ILE A 90 -6.89 -13.27 9.13
CA ILE A 90 -5.91 -14.14 8.49
C ILE A 90 -6.61 -15.14 7.57
N ASN A 91 -6.18 -15.18 6.32
CA ASN A 91 -6.51 -16.29 5.43
C ASN A 91 -5.34 -17.27 5.46
N GLU A 92 -5.53 -18.45 6.06
CA GLU A 92 -4.49 -19.47 6.26
C GLU A 92 -3.90 -20.00 4.94
N ASP A 93 -4.74 -20.11 3.90
CA ASP A 93 -4.30 -20.59 2.58
C ASP A 93 -3.30 -19.61 1.96
N VAL A 94 -3.61 -18.32 2.04
CA VAL A 94 -2.79 -17.23 1.49
C VAL A 94 -1.63 -16.84 2.41
N GLY A 95 -1.82 -16.96 3.73
CA GLY A 95 -0.87 -16.49 4.76
C GLY A 95 -0.94 -14.98 5.02
N LEU A 96 -2.02 -14.30 4.62
CA LEU A 96 -2.15 -12.84 4.75
C LEU A 96 -3.50 -12.41 5.37
N PRO A 97 -3.53 -11.27 6.08
CA PRO A 97 -4.79 -10.63 6.49
C PRO A 97 -5.56 -10.08 5.28
N CYS A 98 -6.67 -10.73 4.94
CA CYS A 98 -7.55 -10.32 3.84
C CYS A 98 -8.71 -9.46 4.35
N ILE A 99 -9.22 -8.58 3.49
CA ILE A 99 -10.37 -7.73 3.82
C ILE A 99 -11.64 -8.59 3.96
N CYS A 100 -12.37 -8.38 5.04
CA CYS A 100 -13.68 -8.92 5.31
C CYS A 100 -14.69 -7.78 5.31
N LEU A 101 -15.79 -7.96 4.57
CA LEU A 101 -16.89 -7.01 4.48
C LEU A 101 -18.12 -7.65 5.11
N GLU A 102 -18.80 -6.93 6.01
CA GLU A 102 -19.99 -7.45 6.70
C GLU A 102 -21.15 -7.75 5.74
N HIS A 103 -21.24 -7.01 4.63
CA HIS A 103 -22.24 -7.20 3.60
C HIS A 103 -21.61 -7.73 2.31
N LYS A 104 -22.09 -8.89 1.85
CA LYS A 104 -21.82 -9.39 0.50
C LYS A 104 -22.61 -8.52 -0.47
N PHE A 105 -21.92 -7.95 -1.47
CA PHE A 105 -22.54 -7.26 -2.60
C PHE A 105 -23.44 -8.20 -3.42
#